data_AF-A0A1R4HFY3-F1
#
_entry.id   AF-A0A1R4HFY3-F1
#
_cell.length_a   1.000
_cell.length_b   1.000
_cell.length_c   1.000
_cell.angle_alpha   90.00
_cell.angle_beta   90.00
_cell.angle_gamma   90.00
#
_symmetry.space_group_name_H-M   'P 1'
#
loop_
_entity.id
_entity.type
_entity.pdbx_description
1 polymer ?
#
loop_
_entity_poly.entity_id
_entity_poly.type
_entity_poly.pdbx_seq_one_letter_code
_entity_poly.pdbx_strand_id
1 'polypeptide(L)'
;MATIADPSIGNWYKDLENNLTFKVINIDENADSIEVQYMNGDIGEYDHDSWYDSTFDYIEDPEDWTAPFDVIESDDLGYTDTDEHRANDEDMDLEDYLD
;
A
#
# COMPACT_ATOMS: atom_id res chain seq x y z
N MET A 1 -19.20 -10.95 -19.40
CA MET A 1 -20.28 -9.97 -19.21
C MET A 1 -19.63 -8.89 -18.38
N ALA A 2 -19.46 -7.68 -18.90
CA ALA A 2 -18.94 -6.60 -18.08
C ALA A 2 -20.04 -6.23 -17.08
N THR A 3 -19.73 -6.35 -15.79
CA THR A 3 -20.60 -5.87 -14.73
C THR A 3 -20.14 -4.48 -14.40
N ILE A 4 -20.99 -3.48 -14.67
CA ILE A 4 -20.85 -2.15 -14.06
C ILE A 4 -20.74 -2.39 -12.55
N ALA A 5 -19.53 -2.21 -12.03
CA ALA A 5 -19.23 -2.46 -10.63
C ALA A 5 -19.34 -1.14 -9.88
N ASP A 6 -20.02 -1.15 -8.74
CA ASP A 6 -20.11 0.02 -7.88
C ASP A 6 -18.69 0.47 -7.47
N PRO A 7 -18.35 1.77 -7.60
CA PRO A 7 -17.06 2.28 -7.19
C PRO A 7 -16.91 2.13 -5.68
N SER A 8 -15.79 1.60 -5.22
CA SER A 8 -15.52 1.41 -3.80
C SER A 8 -14.05 1.62 -3.47
N ILE A 9 -13.81 2.44 -2.44
CA ILE A 9 -12.47 2.82 -2.01
C ILE A 9 -11.70 1.58 -1.58
N GLY A 10 -10.48 1.44 -2.08
CA GLY A 10 -9.58 0.32 -1.77
C GLY A 10 -9.67 -0.85 -2.74
N ASN A 11 -10.62 -0.84 -3.68
CA ASN A 11 -10.80 -1.91 -4.66
C ASN A 11 -10.16 -1.60 -6.01
N TRP A 12 -9.80 -2.67 -6.74
CA TRP A 12 -9.18 -2.59 -8.06
C TRP A 12 -10.21 -2.80 -9.16
N TYR A 13 -10.02 -2.04 -10.23
CA TYR A 13 -10.88 -2.06 -11.40
C TYR A 13 -10.01 -2.08 -12.65
N LYS A 14 -10.52 -2.78 -13.66
CA LYS A 14 -9.92 -2.85 -14.99
C LYS A 14 -10.87 -2.24 -16.00
N ASP A 15 -10.40 -1.21 -16.67
CA ASP A 15 -11.06 -0.67 -17.83
C ASP A 15 -10.88 -1.60 -19.03
N LEU A 16 -11.99 -2.15 -19.52
CA LEU A 16 -11.96 -3.09 -20.64
C LEU A 16 -11.73 -2.39 -21.98
N GLU A 17 -12.04 -1.09 -22.07
CA GLU A 17 -11.95 -0.31 -23.31
C GLU A 17 -10.52 0.10 -23.64
N ASN A 18 -9.79 0.63 -22.67
CA ASN A 18 -8.39 1.06 -22.78
C ASN A 18 -7.41 0.01 -22.24
N ASN A 19 -7.91 -1.09 -21.66
CA ASN A 19 -7.12 -2.14 -21.02
C ASN A 19 -6.22 -1.62 -19.88
N LEU A 20 -6.69 -0.60 -19.17
CA LEU A 20 -6.00 0.01 -18.05
C LEU A 20 -6.48 -0.57 -16.72
N THR A 21 -5.61 -0.58 -15.72
CA THR A 21 -5.92 -1.08 -14.38
C THR A 21 -5.57 0.00 -13.36
N PHE A 22 -6.50 0.23 -12.44
CA PHE A 22 -6.41 1.27 -11.42
C PHE A 22 -7.14 0.87 -10.15
N LYS A 23 -6.78 1.52 -9.05
CA LYS A 23 -7.37 1.34 -7.73
C LYS A 23 -8.15 2.57 -7.35
N VAL A 24 -9.38 2.44 -6.86
CA VAL A 24 -10.10 3.58 -6.31
C VAL A 24 -9.49 3.94 -4.97
N ILE A 25 -9.02 5.18 -4.83
CA ILE A 25 -8.38 5.68 -3.60
C ILE A 25 -9.28 6.64 -2.83
N ASN A 26 -10.23 7.30 -3.50
CA ASN A 26 -11.16 8.22 -2.88
C ASN A 26 -12.46 8.28 -3.67
N ILE A 27 -13.57 8.52 -2.98
CA ILE A 27 -14.88 8.79 -3.57
C ILE A 27 -15.50 9.94 -2.79
N ASP A 28 -15.77 11.05 -3.46
CA ASP A 28 -16.44 12.20 -2.88
C ASP A 28 -17.88 12.29 -3.39
N GLU A 29 -18.83 11.93 -2.53
CA GLU A 29 -20.27 11.99 -2.86
C GLU A 29 -20.82 13.43 -2.97
N ASN A 30 -20.11 14.44 -2.43
CA ASN A 30 -20.56 15.83 -2.50
C ASN A 30 -20.14 16.49 -3.81
N ALA A 31 -18.95 16.14 -4.30
CA ALA A 31 -18.38 16.58 -5.57
C ALA A 31 -18.69 15.61 -6.72
N ASP A 32 -19.35 14.49 -6.45
CA ASP A 32 -19.68 13.42 -7.42
C ASP A 32 -18.46 12.94 -8.21
N SER A 33 -17.32 12.85 -7.52
CA SER A 33 -16.01 12.57 -8.12
C SER A 33 -15.36 11.35 -7.48
N ILE A 34 -14.77 10.49 -8.31
CA ILE A 34 -14.07 9.27 -7.94
C ILE A 34 -12.59 9.44 -8.31
N GLU A 35 -11.70 9.44 -7.34
CA GLU A 35 -10.26 9.45 -7.60
C GLU A 35 -9.72 8.02 -7.62
N VAL A 36 -8.92 7.74 -8.65
CA VAL A 36 -8.29 6.45 -8.84
C VAL A 36 -6.78 6.60 -9.03
N GLN A 37 -6.03 5.59 -8.62
CA GLN A 37 -4.59 5.50 -8.81
C GLN A 37 -4.25 4.38 -9.79
N TYR A 38 -3.54 4.72 -10.85
CA TYR A 38 -3.07 3.78 -11.86
C TYR A 38 -1.79 3.05 -11.46
N MET A 39 -1.44 2.00 -12.22
CA MET A 39 -0.21 1.21 -12.05
C MET A 39 1.08 2.03 -11.92
N ASN A 40 1.18 3.10 -12.70
CA ASN A 40 2.35 3.97 -12.78
C ASN A 40 2.42 5.00 -11.65
N GLY A 41 1.48 4.97 -10.70
CA GLY A 41 1.35 5.95 -9.62
C GLY A 41 0.68 7.26 -10.03
N ASP A 42 0.18 7.35 -11.27
CA ASP A 42 -0.62 8.47 -11.74
C ASP A 42 -2.01 8.46 -11.08
N ILE A 43 -2.57 9.64 -10.86
CA ILE A 43 -3.89 9.80 -10.25
C ILE A 43 -4.86 10.30 -11.32
N GLY A 44 -5.93 9.55 -11.53
CA GLY A 44 -7.06 9.93 -12.37
C GLY A 44 -8.27 10.33 -11.54
N GLU A 45 -9.14 11.14 -12.13
CA GLU A 45 -10.43 11.50 -11.59
C GLU A 45 -11.50 11.11 -12.60
N TYR A 46 -12.56 10.49 -12.11
CA TYR A 46 -13.73 10.08 -12.88
C TYR A 46 -14.98 10.66 -12.24
N ASP A 47 -15.86 11.22 -13.06
CA ASP A 47 -17.20 11.57 -12.64
C ASP A 47 -18.05 10.30 -12.53
N HIS A 48 -19.06 10.30 -11.67
CA HIS A 48 -19.95 9.15 -11.50
C HIS A 48 -20.65 8.80 -12.82
N ASP A 49 -21.10 9.79 -13.59
CA ASP A 49 -21.71 9.57 -14.91
C ASP A 49 -20.74 8.86 -15.86
N SER A 50 -19.48 9.32 -15.91
CA SER A 50 -18.42 8.68 -16.69
C SER A 50 -18.08 7.28 -16.21
N TRP A 51 -18.19 7.01 -14.91
CA TRP A 51 -17.97 5.69 -14.33
C TRP A 51 -19.03 4.69 -14.78
N TYR A 52 -20.30 5.10 -14.76
CA TYR A 52 -21.42 4.24 -15.20
C TYR A 52 -21.53 4.12 -16.72
N ASP A 53 -21.01 5.09 -17.48
CA ASP A 53 -20.90 5.00 -18.94
C ASP A 53 -19.72 4.09 -19.36
N SER A 54 -18.65 4.06 -18.57
CA SER A 54 -17.47 3.24 -18.83
C SER A 54 -17.67 1.77 -18.47
N THR A 55 -16.97 0.90 -19.20
CA THR A 55 -17.00 -0.54 -18.94
C THR A 55 -15.86 -0.97 -18.02
N PHE A 56 -16.04 -0.71 -16.72
CA PHE A 56 -15.11 -1.15 -15.69
C PHE A 56 -15.49 -2.53 -15.14
N ASP A 57 -14.50 -3.43 -15.10
CA ASP A 57 -14.61 -4.75 -14.50
C ASP A 57 -13.93 -4.72 -13.13
N TYR A 58 -14.65 -5.09 -12.08
CA TYR A 58 -14.03 -5.30 -10.77
C TYR A 58 -13.08 -6.49 -10.88
N ILE A 59 -11.84 -6.27 -10.46
CA ILE A 59 -10.84 -7.32 -10.36
C ILE A 59 -10.43 -7.48 -8.90
N GLU A 60 -10.23 -8.71 -8.47
CA GLU A 60 -9.47 -8.95 -7.24
C GLU A 60 -8.07 -8.35 -7.41
N ASP A 61 -7.46 -7.93 -6.30
CA ASP A 61 -6.08 -7.43 -6.29
C ASP A 61 -5.25 -8.39 -7.14
N PRO A 62 -4.66 -7.94 -8.27
CA PRO A 62 -3.72 -8.77 -8.98
C PRO A 62 -2.68 -9.22 -7.96
N GLU A 63 -2.61 -10.53 -7.69
CA GLU A 63 -1.84 -11.18 -6.60
C GLU A 63 -0.34 -10.79 -6.52
N ASP A 64 0.13 -9.89 -7.38
CA ASP A 64 1.51 -9.68 -7.74
C ASP A 64 1.89 -8.18 -7.89
N TRP A 65 1.36 -7.32 -7.00
CA TRP A 65 1.80 -5.91 -6.92
C TRP A 65 2.59 -5.57 -5.66
N THR A 66 2.74 -6.55 -4.78
CA THR A 66 3.67 -6.55 -3.64
C THR A 66 4.57 -7.79 -3.59
N ALA A 67 4.44 -8.73 -4.54
CA ALA A 67 5.19 -9.98 -4.55
C ALA A 67 6.52 -9.81 -5.31
N PRO A 68 7.54 -9.24 -4.64
CA PRO A 68 8.49 -10.16 -4.03
C PRO A 68 8.93 -9.83 -2.60
N PHE A 69 8.27 -8.91 -1.88
CA PHE A 69 8.64 -8.60 -0.49
C PHE A 69 7.80 -9.28 0.59
N ASP A 70 6.68 -9.92 0.24
CA ASP A 70 5.84 -10.68 1.20
C ASP A 70 6.32 -12.14 1.40
N VAL A 71 7.61 -12.41 1.17
CA VAL A 71 8.29 -13.65 1.58
C VAL A 71 9.55 -13.35 2.42
N ILE A 72 9.54 -12.26 3.18
CA ILE A 72 10.35 -12.24 4.41
C ILE A 72 9.51 -12.97 5.45
N GLU A 73 9.67 -14.30 5.51
CA GLU A 73 9.32 -15.05 6.71
C GLU A 73 9.89 -14.27 7.89
N SER A 74 9.02 -13.79 8.79
CA SER A 74 9.42 -13.04 9.99
C SER A 74 10.32 -13.85 10.94
N ASP A 75 10.60 -15.11 10.61
CA ASP A 75 11.48 -16.03 11.33
C ASP A 75 12.97 -15.99 10.92
N ASP A 76 13.37 -15.27 9.85
CA ASP A 76 14.80 -15.12 9.46
C ASP A 76 15.41 -13.77 9.89
N LEU A 77 14.80 -13.04 10.82
CA LEU A 77 15.51 -11.98 11.53
C LEU A 77 16.32 -12.63 12.65
N GLY A 78 17.48 -13.17 12.28
CA GLY A 78 18.47 -13.84 13.13
C GLY A 78 19.08 -12.97 14.24
N TYR A 79 18.25 -12.32 15.05
CA TYR A 79 18.64 -11.72 16.32
C TYR A 79 18.77 -12.81 17.39
N THR A 80 19.78 -13.67 17.26
CA THR A 80 20.37 -14.28 18.46
C THR A 80 21.36 -13.28 19.05
N ASP A 81 20.84 -12.13 19.50
CA ASP A 81 21.58 -11.20 20.33
C ASP A 81 21.61 -11.82 21.72
N THR A 82 22.53 -12.77 21.93
CA THR A 82 22.94 -13.14 23.28
C THR A 82 24.01 -12.14 23.71
N ASP A 83 23.66 -10.86 23.71
CA ASP A 83 24.41 -9.86 24.45
C ASP A 83 24.15 -10.14 25.93
N GLU A 84 24.99 -11.00 26.50
CA GLU A 84 25.20 -11.02 27.94
C GLU A 84 25.71 -9.64 28.34
N HIS A 85 24.80 -8.71 28.62
CA HIS A 85 25.08 -7.47 29.34
C HIS A 85 25.53 -7.82 30.76
N ARG A 86 26.76 -8.34 30.87
CA ARG A 86 27.48 -8.37 32.12
C ARG A 86 27.82 -6.92 32.44
N ALA A 87 27.24 -6.40 33.51
CA ALA A 87 27.67 -5.14 34.08
C ALA A 87 29.18 -5.24 34.33
N ASN A 88 29.96 -4.47 33.57
CA ASN A 88 31.35 -4.23 33.91
C ASN A 88 31.32 -3.33 35.14
N ASP A 89 31.55 -3.93 36.30
CA ASP A 89 31.63 -3.31 37.63
C ASP A 89 32.89 -2.42 37.78
N GLU A 90 33.27 -1.70 36.72
CA GLU A 90 34.30 -0.66 36.81
C GLU A 90 33.62 0.69 36.69
N ASP A 91 33.04 1.09 37.82
CA ASP A 91 32.66 2.44 38.21
C ASP A 91 33.77 3.43 37.78
N MET A 92 33.66 3.96 36.56
CA MET A 92 34.42 5.12 36.13
C MET A 92 33.61 6.36 36.51
N ASP A 93 33.89 6.86 37.71
CA ASP A 93 33.32 8.11 38.21
C ASP A 93 33.70 9.25 37.26
N LEU A 94 32.68 10.00 36.82
CA LEU A 94 32.79 11.00 35.75
C LEU A 94 33.72 12.18 36.11
N GLU A 95 34.18 12.24 37.36
CA GLU A 95 35.00 13.31 37.92
C GLU A 95 36.50 13.23 37.55
N ASP A 96 37.01 12.07 37.10
CA ASP A 96 38.44 11.90 36.76
C ASP A 96 38.82 12.43 35.35
N TYR A 97 37.83 12.81 34.53
CA TYR A 97 38.03 13.32 33.17
C TYR A 97 38.17 14.86 33.09
N LEU A 98 38.08 15.57 34.21
CA LEU A 98 37.97 17.03 34.26
C LEU A 98 39.17 17.73 34.94
N ASP A 99 40.39 17.22 34.75
CA ASP A 99 41.65 17.95 35.04
C ASP A 99 42.47 18.22 33.76
#